data_AF-A0A7C1W341-F1
#
_entry.id   AF-A0A7C1W341-F1
#
_cell.length_a   1.000
_cell.length_b   1.000
_cell.length_c   1.000
_cell.angle_alpha   90.00
_cell.angle_beta   90.00
_cell.angle_gamma   90.00
#
_symmetry.space_group_name_H-M   'P 1'
#
loop_
_entity.id
_entity.type
_entity.pdbx_description
1 polymer ?
#
loop_
_entity_poly.entity_id
_entity_poly.type
_entity_poly.pdbx_seq_one_letter_code
_entity_poly.pdbx_strand_id
1 'polypeptide(L)'
;MRFSLIRTVKTATADIMAEMEKPGLPSPLVAEKYNSGELLMSKLQFDIYKDGTDIPVVYTEDALADFKATKTALMDREIDKVWDATFGADSELDRDQGRLGIAAHLINDALEAKDNRRLGQCVLWIVASHPRITGLNILLGKFYFQSTEAADGTPPTMH
;
A
#
# COMPACT_ATOMS: atom_id res chain seq x y z
N MET A 1 -20.37 32.03 3.60
CA MET A 1 -19.41 32.13 4.71
C MET A 1 -18.12 31.45 4.25
N ARG A 2 -17.01 32.19 4.17
CA ARG A 2 -15.69 31.70 3.76
C ARG A 2 -14.82 31.59 4.99
N PHE A 3 -14.12 30.46 5.18
CA PHE A 3 -13.00 30.37 6.10
C PHE A 3 -11.80 29.80 5.33
N SER A 4 -10.78 30.65 5.20
CA SER A 4 -9.40 30.26 4.91
C SER A 4 -8.60 30.53 6.18
N LEU A 5 -7.78 29.58 6.62
CA LEU A 5 -6.73 29.86 7.60
C LEU A 5 -5.44 29.14 7.17
N ILE A 6 -4.48 29.94 6.69
CA ILE A 6 -3.06 29.60 6.61
C ILE A 6 -2.42 30.23 7.85
N ARG A 7 -1.59 29.48 8.59
CA ARG A 7 -0.44 30.04 9.31
C ARG A 7 0.59 28.98 9.70
N THR A 8 1.74 29.08 9.05
CA THR A 8 3.06 28.58 9.44
C THR A 8 3.65 29.49 10.54
N VAL A 9 4.27 28.90 11.57
CA VAL A 9 5.24 29.57 12.49
C VAL A 9 6.32 28.53 12.79
N LYS A 10 7.49 28.62 12.15
CA LYS A 10 8.72 29.35 12.51
C LYS A 10 9.49 28.69 13.67
N THR A 11 10.66 28.20 13.28
CA THR A 11 11.80 27.69 14.04
C THR A 11 12.19 28.53 15.26
N ALA A 12 12.55 27.85 16.34
CA ALA A 12 13.41 28.38 17.39
C ALA A 12 14.52 27.35 17.66
N THR A 13 15.68 27.62 17.07
CA THR A 13 16.97 27.00 17.39
C THR A 13 17.82 28.13 17.96
N ALA A 14 18.61 27.81 18.99
CA ALA A 14 19.63 28.61 19.68
C ALA A 14 19.31 28.86 21.17
N ASP A 15 20.39 28.80 21.95
CA ASP A 15 20.54 29.17 23.36
C ASP A 15 20.28 28.10 24.42
N ILE A 16 21.08 27.01 24.42
CA ILE A 16 21.74 26.52 25.64
C ILE A 16 23.12 25.94 25.28
N MET A 17 24.17 26.76 25.35
CA MET A 17 25.58 26.33 25.37
C MET A 17 26.35 27.26 26.31
N ALA A 18 26.60 26.81 27.54
CA ALA A 18 27.73 27.24 28.38
C ALA A 18 27.73 26.49 29.72
N GLU A 19 28.39 25.34 29.81
CA GLU A 19 29.25 25.01 30.97
C GLU A 19 30.22 23.85 30.60
N MET A 20 31.46 24.22 30.29
CA MET A 20 32.67 23.39 30.38
C MET A 20 33.19 23.59 31.83
N GLU A 21 33.80 22.68 32.60
CA GLU A 21 34.73 21.57 32.36
C GLU A 21 34.73 20.62 33.59
N LYS A 22 35.00 19.32 33.38
CA LYS A 22 35.98 18.55 34.19
C LYS A 22 36.33 17.23 33.49
N PRO A 23 37.62 16.83 33.41
CA PRO A 23 38.06 15.65 32.67
C PRO A 23 38.05 14.40 33.55
N GLY A 24 37.39 13.34 33.08
CA GLY A 24 37.43 12.02 33.68
C GLY A 24 36.79 10.99 32.77
N LEU A 25 37.61 10.20 32.09
CA LEU A 25 37.22 8.90 31.51
C LEU A 25 37.89 7.81 32.36
N PRO A 26 37.39 6.55 32.39
CA PRO A 26 36.07 6.03 31.98
C PRO A 26 35.39 5.19 33.08
N SER A 27 34.08 4.92 32.96
CA SER A 27 33.44 3.77 33.64
C SER A 27 32.64 2.94 32.62
N PRO A 28 32.94 1.65 32.42
CA PRO A 28 32.44 0.81 31.33
C PRO A 28 31.10 0.12 31.66
N LEU A 29 30.12 0.86 32.19
CA LEU A 29 28.85 0.27 32.67
C LEU A 29 27.61 1.12 32.36
N VAL A 30 27.51 1.63 31.13
CA VAL A 30 26.20 1.87 30.48
C VAL A 30 26.33 1.54 28.98
N ALA A 31 26.65 0.28 28.69
CA ALA A 31 26.11 -0.34 27.50
C ALA A 31 24.59 -0.50 27.71
N GLU A 32 23.84 -0.49 26.61
CA GLU A 32 22.38 -0.68 26.53
C GLU A 32 21.52 0.57 26.79
N LYS A 33 21.16 1.24 25.69
CA LYS A 33 19.75 1.53 25.31
C LYS A 33 19.69 2.67 24.30
N TYR A 34 20.16 2.42 23.08
CA TYR A 34 19.54 2.99 21.89
C TYR A 34 19.38 1.89 20.85
N ASN A 35 18.75 0.80 21.28
CA ASN A 35 17.94 -0.02 20.39
C ASN A 35 16.52 0.55 20.50
N SER A 36 16.31 1.74 19.94
CA SER A 36 14.98 2.15 19.49
C SER A 36 14.71 1.29 18.26
N GLY A 37 14.19 0.08 18.41
CA GLY A 37 12.79 -0.07 18.78
C GLY A 37 11.85 0.32 17.62
N GLU A 38 12.39 0.62 16.43
CA GLU A 38 11.67 0.29 15.21
C GLU A 38 11.45 -1.22 15.26
N LEU A 39 10.26 -1.64 15.69
CA LEU A 39 9.68 -2.88 15.23
C LEU A 39 9.88 -2.85 13.72
N LEU A 40 10.83 -3.64 13.23
CA LEU A 40 11.06 -3.88 11.81
C LEU A 40 9.80 -4.57 11.29
N MET A 41 8.72 -3.80 11.09
CA MET A 41 7.54 -4.29 10.42
C MET A 41 7.98 -4.62 9.01
N SER A 42 7.82 -5.87 8.62
CA SER A 42 8.03 -6.33 7.26
C SER A 42 7.15 -5.47 6.35
N LYS A 43 7.78 -4.52 5.66
CA LYS A 43 7.12 -3.72 4.65
C LYS A 43 6.96 -4.60 3.42
N LEU A 44 5.72 -4.83 3.05
CA LEU A 44 5.31 -5.52 1.84
C LEU A 44 4.99 -4.48 0.77
N GLN A 45 5.10 -4.87 -0.49
CA GLN A 45 4.93 -3.96 -1.63
C GLN A 45 4.06 -4.63 -2.70
N PHE A 46 3.17 -3.84 -3.28
CA PHE A 46 2.44 -4.17 -4.49
C PHE A 46 2.83 -3.17 -5.58
N ASP A 47 3.36 -3.67 -6.69
CA ASP A 47 3.94 -2.83 -7.74
C ASP A 47 2.89 -2.43 -8.78
N ILE A 48 2.68 -1.14 -8.99
CA ILE A 48 1.79 -0.65 -10.04
C ILE A 48 2.62 0.09 -11.08
N TYR A 49 2.62 -0.42 -12.30
CA TYR A 49 3.26 0.23 -13.45
C TYR A 49 2.18 0.80 -14.36
N LYS A 50 2.03 2.12 -14.39
CA LYS A 50 1.04 2.80 -15.23
C LYS A 50 1.73 3.66 -16.28
N ASP A 51 1.53 3.32 -17.56
CA ASP A 51 2.00 4.12 -18.70
C ASP A 51 3.50 4.54 -18.59
N GLY A 52 4.34 3.62 -18.11
CA GLY A 52 5.79 3.84 -17.93
C GLY A 52 6.19 4.47 -16.59
N THR A 53 5.24 4.71 -15.69
CA THR A 53 5.49 5.21 -14.33
C THR A 53 5.33 4.10 -13.30
N ASP A 54 6.34 3.91 -12.45
CA ASP A 54 6.27 3.00 -11.31
C ASP A 54 5.65 3.70 -10.08
N ILE A 55 4.67 3.04 -9.47
CA ILE A 55 3.85 3.53 -8.36
C ILE A 55 3.75 2.40 -7.31
N PRO A 56 4.77 2.26 -6.44
CA PRO A 56 4.77 1.22 -5.43
C PRO A 56 3.75 1.53 -4.32
N VAL A 57 2.90 0.55 -4.01
CA VAL A 57 1.98 0.62 -2.86
C VAL A 57 2.54 -0.22 -1.72
N VAL A 58 3.08 0.46 -0.71
CA VAL A 58 3.69 -0.17 0.46
C VAL A 58 2.66 -0.35 1.58
N TYR A 59 2.63 -1.54 2.15
CA TYR A 59 1.75 -1.89 3.28
C TYR A 59 2.48 -2.79 4.29
N THR A 60 1.89 -2.98 5.47
CA THR A 60 2.42 -3.86 6.52
C THR A 60 1.55 -5.10 6.67
N GLU A 61 2.10 -6.15 7.27
CA GLU A 61 1.33 -7.35 7.65
C GLU A 61 0.14 -7.00 8.55
N ASP A 62 0.32 -6.09 9.51
CA ASP A 62 -0.75 -5.63 10.40
C ASP A 62 -1.88 -4.93 9.65
N ALA A 63 -1.56 -4.07 8.68
CA ALA A 63 -2.57 -3.41 7.85
C ALA A 63 -3.35 -4.44 7.01
N LEU A 64 -2.67 -5.46 6.49
CA LEU A 64 -3.32 -6.55 5.78
C LEU A 64 -4.21 -7.40 6.71
N ALA A 65 -3.75 -7.68 7.94
CA ALA A 65 -4.51 -8.43 8.93
C ALA A 65 -5.77 -7.66 9.38
N ASP A 66 -5.64 -6.37 9.67
CA ASP A 66 -6.77 -5.49 10.00
C ASP A 66 -7.76 -5.38 8.84
N PHE A 67 -7.26 -5.24 7.61
CA PHE A 67 -8.10 -5.22 6.42
C PHE A 67 -8.90 -6.52 6.27
N LYS A 68 -8.24 -7.68 6.43
CA LYS A 68 -8.90 -9.00 6.38
C LYS A 68 -10.01 -9.12 7.43
N ALA A 69 -9.78 -8.59 8.63
CA ALA A 69 -10.74 -8.65 9.72
C ALA A 69 -11.92 -7.67 9.55
N THR A 70 -11.70 -6.49 8.94
CA THR A 70 -12.67 -5.38 9.04
C THR A 70 -13.21 -4.85 7.71
N LYS A 71 -12.52 -5.09 6.58
CA LYS A 71 -12.82 -4.43 5.30
C LYS A 71 -13.07 -5.38 4.12
N THR A 72 -12.62 -6.62 4.15
CA THR A 72 -12.81 -7.56 3.02
C THR A 72 -14.26 -7.65 2.58
N ALA A 73 -15.19 -7.92 3.49
CA ALA A 73 -16.62 -8.05 3.16
C ALA A 73 -17.25 -6.75 2.63
N LEU A 74 -16.72 -5.58 2.99
CA LEU A 74 -17.19 -4.30 2.45
C LEU A 74 -16.71 -4.12 1.01
N MET A 75 -15.44 -4.43 0.75
CA MET A 75 -14.87 -4.38 -0.59
C MET A 75 -15.49 -5.43 -1.52
N ASP A 76 -15.76 -6.63 -1.01
CA ASP A 76 -16.45 -7.68 -1.76
C ASP A 76 -17.79 -7.19 -2.30
N ARG A 77 -18.62 -6.60 -1.43
CA ARG A 77 -19.94 -6.06 -1.83
C ARG A 77 -19.84 -4.95 -2.85
N GLU A 78 -18.81 -4.12 -2.75
CA GLU A 78 -18.62 -3.02 -3.68
C GLU A 78 -18.19 -3.52 -5.06
N ILE A 79 -17.26 -4.47 -5.09
CA ILE A 79 -16.83 -5.13 -6.33
C ILE A 79 -18.00 -5.90 -6.94
N ASP A 80 -18.76 -6.64 -6.14
CA ASP A 80 -19.96 -7.36 -6.61
C ASP A 80 -21.02 -6.40 -7.15
N LYS A 81 -21.21 -5.24 -6.52
CA LYS A 81 -22.13 -4.21 -7.04
C LYS A 81 -21.71 -3.71 -8.42
N VAL A 82 -20.41 -3.51 -8.65
CA VAL A 82 -19.90 -3.09 -9.96
C VAL A 82 -20.00 -4.24 -10.96
N TRP A 83 -19.76 -5.48 -10.52
CA TRP A 83 -19.92 -6.69 -11.34
C TRP A 83 -21.34 -6.84 -11.84
N ASP A 84 -22.30 -6.85 -10.92
CA ASP A 84 -23.72 -7.00 -11.24
C ASP A 84 -24.20 -5.87 -12.17
N ALA A 85 -23.70 -4.64 -11.97
CA ALA A 85 -24.01 -3.51 -12.84
C ALA A 85 -23.39 -3.61 -14.24
N THR A 86 -22.23 -4.28 -14.39
CA THR A 86 -21.48 -4.35 -15.65
C THR A 86 -21.88 -5.57 -16.49
N PHE A 87 -22.06 -6.73 -15.85
CA PHE A 87 -22.26 -8.02 -16.52
C PHE A 87 -23.61 -8.67 -16.23
N GLY A 88 -24.34 -8.17 -15.22
CA GLY A 88 -25.56 -8.80 -14.71
C GLY A 88 -25.28 -9.90 -13.69
N ALA A 89 -26.24 -10.11 -12.78
CA ALA A 89 -26.13 -11.09 -11.69
C ALA A 89 -26.02 -12.55 -12.19
N ASP A 90 -26.58 -12.84 -13.36
CA ASP A 90 -26.64 -14.18 -13.97
C ASP A 90 -25.56 -14.39 -15.06
N SER A 91 -24.48 -13.61 -15.03
CA SER A 91 -23.38 -13.75 -15.99
C SER A 91 -22.70 -15.12 -15.90
N GLU A 92 -22.48 -15.79 -17.03
CA GLU A 92 -21.74 -17.05 -17.14
C GLU A 92 -20.21 -16.86 -17.14
N LEU A 93 -19.72 -15.61 -17.06
CA LEU A 93 -18.30 -15.31 -17.02
C LEU A 93 -17.67 -15.80 -15.70
N ASP A 94 -16.37 -16.11 -15.74
CA ASP A 94 -15.60 -16.43 -14.54
C ASP A 94 -15.64 -15.24 -13.58
N ARG A 95 -16.39 -15.42 -12.50
CA ARG A 95 -16.65 -14.38 -11.51
C ARG A 95 -15.38 -13.98 -10.76
N ASP A 96 -14.45 -14.89 -10.54
CA ASP A 96 -13.22 -14.58 -9.80
C ASP A 96 -12.29 -13.68 -10.63
N GLN A 97 -12.05 -14.07 -11.88
CA GLN A 97 -11.31 -13.24 -12.85
C GLN A 97 -12.00 -11.90 -13.11
N GLY A 98 -13.32 -11.93 -13.16
CA GLY A 98 -14.16 -10.76 -13.34
C GLY A 98 -14.04 -9.73 -12.21
N ARG A 99 -14.13 -10.18 -10.97
CA ARG A 99 -13.96 -9.36 -9.76
C ARG A 99 -12.55 -8.78 -9.69
N LEU A 100 -11.55 -9.58 -10.07
CA LEU A 100 -10.17 -9.11 -10.17
C LEU A 100 -10.02 -8.00 -11.23
N GLY A 101 -10.65 -8.15 -12.40
CA GLY A 101 -10.71 -7.10 -13.43
C GLY A 101 -11.34 -5.81 -12.92
N ILE A 102 -12.44 -5.89 -12.17
CA ILE A 102 -13.09 -4.74 -11.53
C ILE A 102 -12.15 -4.07 -10.52
N ALA A 103 -11.44 -4.85 -9.70
CA ALA A 103 -10.48 -4.30 -8.75
C ALA A 103 -9.37 -3.51 -9.46
N ALA A 104 -8.87 -3.97 -10.61
CA ALA A 104 -7.91 -3.22 -11.42
C ALA A 104 -8.49 -1.92 -12.00
N HIS A 105 -9.73 -1.94 -12.46
CA HIS A 105 -10.43 -0.72 -12.88
C HIS A 105 -10.54 0.29 -11.74
N LEU A 106 -10.95 -0.15 -10.55
CA LEU A 106 -11.06 0.70 -9.37
C LEU A 106 -9.70 1.26 -8.92
N ILE A 107 -8.61 0.52 -9.10
CA ILE A 107 -7.25 1.03 -8.90
C ILE A 107 -6.93 2.15 -9.90
N ASN A 108 -7.24 1.97 -11.18
CA ASN A 108 -7.00 3.02 -12.18
C ASN A 108 -7.78 4.29 -11.86
N ASP A 109 -9.07 4.16 -11.51
CA ASP A 109 -9.91 5.29 -11.12
C ASP A 109 -9.35 6.00 -9.88
N ALA A 110 -8.89 5.25 -8.88
CA ALA A 110 -8.27 5.82 -7.68
C ALA A 110 -6.96 6.56 -7.99
N LEU A 111 -6.15 6.06 -8.93
CA LEU A 111 -4.93 6.74 -9.38
C LEU A 111 -5.24 8.05 -10.11
N GLU A 112 -6.23 8.04 -11.01
CA GLU A 112 -6.67 9.25 -11.74
C GLU A 112 -7.25 10.30 -10.80
N ALA A 113 -8.03 9.86 -9.80
CA ALA A 113 -8.61 10.71 -8.76
C ALA A 113 -7.62 11.14 -7.67
N LYS A 114 -6.41 10.55 -7.65
CA LYS A 114 -5.41 10.71 -6.56
C LYS A 114 -5.96 10.32 -5.19
N ASP A 115 -6.83 9.31 -5.13
CA ASP A 115 -7.40 8.78 -3.88
C ASP A 115 -6.56 7.63 -3.34
N ASN A 116 -5.54 7.99 -2.55
CA ASN A 116 -4.64 7.01 -1.94
C ASN A 116 -5.35 6.04 -0.98
N ARG A 117 -6.47 6.46 -0.36
CA ARG A 117 -7.22 5.60 0.55
C ARG A 117 -7.92 4.50 -0.24
N ARG A 118 -8.59 4.87 -1.32
CA ARG A 118 -9.26 3.93 -2.22
C ARG A 118 -8.26 2.99 -2.87
N LEU A 119 -7.16 3.54 -3.38
CA LEU A 119 -6.05 2.78 -3.94
C LEU A 119 -5.57 1.69 -2.97
N GLY A 120 -5.25 2.07 -1.73
CA GLY A 120 -4.79 1.14 -0.70
C GLY A 120 -5.81 0.05 -0.39
N GLN A 121 -7.11 0.37 -0.34
CA GLN A 121 -8.16 -0.63 -0.10
C GLN A 121 -8.30 -1.63 -1.24
N CYS A 122 -8.23 -1.19 -2.49
CA CYS A 122 -8.27 -2.08 -3.65
C CYS A 122 -7.03 -2.99 -3.69
N VAL A 123 -5.84 -2.44 -3.44
CA VAL A 123 -4.59 -3.22 -3.37
C VAL A 123 -4.65 -4.26 -2.25
N LEU A 124 -5.06 -3.87 -1.03
CA LEU A 124 -5.18 -4.79 0.09
C LEU A 124 -6.24 -5.87 -0.17
N TRP A 125 -7.31 -5.56 -0.90
CA TRP A 125 -8.28 -6.55 -1.33
C TRP A 125 -7.65 -7.58 -2.28
N ILE A 126 -6.92 -7.14 -3.31
CA ILE A 126 -6.24 -8.04 -4.25
C ILE A 126 -5.26 -8.94 -3.50
N VAL A 127 -4.42 -8.38 -2.64
CA VAL A 127 -3.42 -9.16 -1.87
C VAL A 127 -4.09 -10.12 -0.89
N ALA A 128 -5.23 -9.74 -0.29
CA ALA A 128 -5.96 -10.61 0.63
C ALA A 128 -6.64 -11.78 -0.09
N SER A 129 -7.27 -11.52 -1.25
CA SER A 129 -8.05 -12.50 -2.01
C SER A 129 -7.19 -13.34 -2.96
N HIS A 130 -6.10 -12.77 -3.47
CA HIS A 130 -5.17 -13.39 -4.42
C HIS A 130 -3.71 -13.17 -3.99
N PRO A 131 -3.22 -13.84 -2.93
CA PRO A 131 -1.89 -13.59 -2.35
C PRO A 131 -0.70 -13.81 -3.29
N ARG A 132 -0.93 -14.47 -4.43
CA ARG A 132 0.07 -14.73 -5.47
C ARG A 132 0.25 -13.55 -6.43
N ILE A 133 -0.66 -12.58 -6.43
CA ILE A 133 -0.57 -11.39 -7.27
C ILE A 133 0.25 -10.34 -6.53
N THR A 134 1.32 -9.87 -7.16
CA THR A 134 2.27 -8.92 -6.57
C THR A 134 2.24 -7.55 -7.23
N GLY A 135 1.55 -7.41 -8.34
CA GLY A 135 1.51 -6.14 -9.04
C GLY A 135 0.50 -6.07 -10.18
N LEU A 136 0.43 -4.89 -10.79
CA LEU A 136 -0.50 -4.55 -11.85
C LEU A 136 0.18 -3.62 -12.86
N ASN A 137 0.23 -4.04 -14.11
CA ASN A 137 0.58 -3.16 -15.23
C ASN A 137 -0.69 -2.61 -15.87
N ILE A 138 -0.73 -1.30 -16.06
CA ILE A 138 -1.80 -0.56 -16.72
C ILE A 138 -1.20 0.08 -17.98
N LEU A 139 -1.56 -0.45 -19.14
CA LEU A 139 -1.04 -0.02 -20.43
C LEU A 139 -2.19 0.25 -21.39
N LEU A 140 -2.36 1.51 -21.79
CA LEU A 140 -3.39 1.92 -22.75
C LEU A 140 -4.80 1.44 -22.35
N GLY A 141 -5.12 1.51 -21.04
CA GLY A 141 -6.41 1.07 -20.49
C GLY A 141 -6.59 -0.45 -20.37
N LYS A 142 -5.52 -1.23 -20.56
CA LYS A 142 -5.51 -2.68 -20.33
C LYS A 142 -4.77 -3.03 -19.06
N PHE A 143 -5.23 -4.08 -18.39
CA PHE A 143 -4.74 -4.52 -17.08
C PHE A 143 -4.04 -5.86 -17.20
N TYR A 144 -2.82 -5.95 -16.66
CA TYR A 144 -2.03 -7.18 -16.62
C TYR A 144 -1.47 -7.40 -15.23
N PHE A 145 -1.91 -8.46 -14.56
CA PHE A 145 -1.45 -8.80 -13.22
C PHE A 145 -0.08 -9.47 -13.26
N GLN A 146 0.79 -9.07 -12.33
CA GLN A 146 2.05 -9.74 -12.05
C GLN A 146 1.82 -10.76 -10.94
N SER A 147 2.40 -11.94 -11.08
CA SER A 147 2.29 -13.01 -10.09
C SER A 147 3.64 -13.63 -9.77
N THR A 148 3.79 -14.14 -8.54
CA THR A 148 4.94 -14.95 -8.13
C THR A 148 5.00 -16.33 -8.77
N GLU A 149 3.92 -16.78 -9.40
CA GLU A 149 3.91 -17.97 -10.22
C GLU A 149 4.22 -17.56 -11.66
N ALA A 150 5.38 -17.93 -12.22
CA ALA A 150 5.45 -18.02 -13.67
C ALA A 150 4.45 -19.10 -14.11
N ALA A 151 3.99 -19.00 -15.35
CA ALA A 151 2.96 -19.86 -15.93
C ALA A 151 3.27 -21.38 -15.90
N ASP A 152 4.41 -21.80 -15.35
CA ASP A 152 4.92 -23.15 -15.20
C ASP A 152 5.42 -23.50 -13.77
N GLY A 153 5.20 -22.64 -12.78
CA GLY A 153 5.68 -22.84 -11.40
C GLY A 153 7.14 -22.43 -11.16
N THR A 154 7.78 -21.78 -12.12
CA THR A 154 9.09 -21.15 -11.92
C THR A 154 8.90 -19.72 -11.40
N PRO A 155 9.72 -19.16 -10.52
CA PRO A 155 9.66 -17.74 -10.21
C PRO A 155 10.09 -16.90 -11.43
N PRO A 156 9.47 -15.75 -11.72
CA PRO A 156 9.86 -14.90 -12.84
C PRO A 156 11.29 -14.34 -12.64
N THR A 157 12.19 -14.62 -13.58
CA THR A 157 13.50 -13.96 -13.66
C THR A 157 13.35 -12.56 -14.22
N MET A 158 13.76 -11.55 -13.46
CA MET A 158 13.95 -10.18 -13.94
C MET A 158 15.14 -10.14 -14.90
N HIS A 159 14.93 -9.63 -16.12
CA HIS A 159 15.97 -9.24 -17.07
C HIS A 159 16.01 -7.72 -17.21
#